data_AF-A0AAD0AN02-F1
#
_entry.id   AF-A0AAD0AN02-F1
#
_cell.length_a   1.000
_cell.length_b   1.000
_cell.length_c   1.000
_cell.angle_alpha   90.00
_cell.angle_beta   90.00
_cell.angle_gamma   90.00
#
_symmetry.space_group_name_H-M   'P 1'
#
loop_
_entity.id
_entity.type
_entity.pdbx_description
1 polymer ?
#
loop_
_entity_poly.entity_id
_entity_poly.type
_entity_poly.pdbx_seq_one_letter_code
_entity_poly.pdbx_strand_id
1 'polypeptide(L)' 'MAYIDKTIGELIIKRVYEFVTDTNKHYGEVIKKYAELNADPSFLIGVKEGQTGVLKTLIKEIRELEEE' A
#
# COMPACT_ATOMS: atom_id res chain seq x y z
N MET A 1 -3.14 -26.18 4.35
CA MET A 1 -3.57 -25.00 3.59
C MET A 1 -4.33 -24.11 4.56
N ALA A 2 -3.91 -22.86 4.67
CA ALA A 2 -4.45 -21.94 5.66
C ALA A 2 -5.60 -21.20 4.99
N TYR A 3 -6.83 -21.60 5.31
CA TYR A 3 -8.02 -20.96 4.76
C TYR A 3 -8.28 -19.61 5.44
N ILE A 4 -8.58 -18.58 4.65
CA ILE A 4 -9.08 -17.29 5.15
C ILE A 4 -10.55 -17.16 4.77
N ASP A 5 -11.41 -16.92 5.77
CA ASP A 5 -12.80 -16.54 5.53
C ASP A 5 -12.87 -15.24 4.73
N LYS A 6 -13.70 -15.21 3.68
CA LYS A 6 -13.82 -14.06 2.78
C LYS A 6 -14.14 -12.74 3.49
N THR A 7 -14.91 -12.78 4.57
CA THR A 7 -15.22 -11.57 5.37
C THR A 7 -13.97 -11.05 6.07
N ILE A 8 -13.14 -11.95 6.60
CA ILE A 8 -11.86 -11.60 7.22
C ILE A 8 -10.90 -11.06 6.15
N GLY A 9 -10.81 -11.71 4.99
CA GLY A 9 -9.96 -11.26 3.87
C GLY A 9 -10.34 -9.86 3.39
N GLU A 10 -11.64 -9.59 3.17
CA GLU A 10 -12.14 -8.26 2.81
C GLU A 10 -11.82 -7.20 3.87
N LEU A 11 -11.96 -7.52 5.16
CA LEU A 11 -11.62 -6.61 6.25
C LEU A 11 -10.13 -6.26 6.27
N ILE A 12 -9.26 -7.24 6.05
CA ILE A 12 -7.81 -7.03 5.99
C ILE A 12 -7.47 -6.15 4.79
N ILE A 13 -7.98 -6.49 3.59
CA ILE A 13 -7.76 -5.71 2.36
C ILE A 13 -8.17 -4.26 2.57
N LYS A 14 -9.35 -4.01 3.16
CA LYS A 14 -9.83 -2.66 3.45
C LYS A 14 -8.88 -1.89 4.37
N ARG A 15 -8.48 -2.48 5.50
CA ARG A 15 -7.59 -1.82 6.47
C ARG A 15 -6.23 -1.49 5.89
N VAL A 16 -5.64 -2.41 5.12
CA VAL A 16 -4.34 -2.18 4.49
C VAL A 16 -4.45 -1.15 3.37
N TYR A 17 -5.54 -1.17 2.59
CA TYR A 17 -5.80 -0.15 1.56
C TYR A 17 -5.90 1.25 2.15
N GLU A 18 -6.68 1.42 3.23
CA GLU A 18 -6.83 2.70 3.95
C GLU A 18 -5.46 3.20 4.46
N PHE A 19 -4.70 2.33 5.14
CA PHE A 19 -3.37 2.65 5.65
C PHE A 19 -2.38 3.09 4.56
N VAL A 20 -2.31 2.33 3.45
CA VAL A 20 -1.42 2.65 2.32
C VAL A 20 -1.85 3.94 1.64
N THR A 21 -3.15 4.18 1.52
CA THR A 21 -3.70 5.42 0.92
C THR A 21 -3.29 6.65 1.72
N ASP A 22 -3.47 6.61 3.04
CA ASP A 22 -3.11 7.72 3.92
C ASP A 22 -1.60 7.97 3.92
N THR A 23 -0.81 6.90 3.95
CA THR A 23 0.65 7.00 3.91
C THR A 23 1.14 7.56 2.57
N ASN A 24 0.58 7.11 1.45
CA ASN A 24 0.90 7.62 0.11
C ASN A 24 0.50 9.09 -0.08
N LYS A 25 -0.57 9.55 0.58
CA LYS A 25 -0.97 10.96 0.62
C LYS A 25 0.08 11.78 1.37
N HIS A 26 0.50 11.32 2.55
CA HIS A 26 1.55 11.98 3.32
C HIS A 26 2.87 12.08 2.53
N TYR A 27 3.32 10.99 1.91
CA TYR A 27 4.51 11.04 1.05
C TYR A 27 4.33 11.99 -0.13
N GLY A 28 3.13 12.08 -0.71
CA GLY A 28 2.81 13.06 -1.74
C GLY A 28 3.01 14.52 -1.28
N GLU A 29 2.66 14.84 -0.04
CA GLU A 29 2.88 16.17 0.55
C GLU A 29 4.37 16.43 0.82
N VAL A 30 5.12 15.44 1.30
CA VAL A 30 6.56 15.57 1.53
C VAL A 30 7.32 15.73 0.22
N ILE A 31 6.96 14.97 -0.82
CA ILE A 31 7.54 15.08 -2.17
C ILE A 31 7.36 16.51 -2.72
N LYS A 32 6.18 17.11 -2.53
CA LYS A 32 5.92 18.50 -2.94
C LYS A 32 6.86 19.48 -2.23
N LYS A 33 7.04 19.33 -0.91
CA LYS A 33 7.98 20.16 -0.14
C LYS A 33 9.43 20.00 -0.61
N TYR A 34 9.87 18.78 -0.95
CA TYR A 34 11.20 18.55 -1.51
C TYR A 34 11.38 19.27 -2.85
N ALA A 35 10.37 19.21 -3.73
CA ALA A 35 10.40 19.92 -5.00
C ALA A 35 10.47 21.44 -4.82
N GLU A 36 9.73 22.01 -3.86
CA GLU A 36 9.79 23.43 -3.51
C GLU A 36 11.18 23.85 -2.98
N LEU A 37 11.89 22.94 -2.31
CA LEU A 37 13.24 23.15 -1.78
C LEU A 37 14.36 22.81 -2.79
N ASN A 38 14.02 22.44 -4.03
CA ASN A 38 14.97 21.91 -5.03
C ASN A 38 15.81 20.71 -4.51
N ALA A 39 15.24 19.91 -3.61
CA ALA A 39 15.84 18.69 -3.10
C ALA A 39 15.33 17.47 -3.87
N ASP A 40 16.16 16.42 -3.99
CA ASP A 40 15.81 15.19 -4.72
C ASP A 40 14.76 14.35 -3.94
N PRO A 41 13.53 14.15 -4.49
CA PRO A 41 12.49 13.34 -3.85
C PRO A 41 12.49 11.87 -4.28
N SER A 42 13.45 11.42 -5.11
CA SER A 42 13.43 10.10 -5.77
C SER A 42 13.25 8.93 -4.79
N PHE A 43 13.87 8.99 -3.61
CA PHE A 43 13.69 7.98 -2.57
C PHE A 43 12.22 7.85 -2.12
N LEU A 44 11.54 8.98 -1.88
CA LEU A 44 10.15 9.01 -1.42
C LEU A 44 9.19 8.51 -2.50
N ILE A 45 9.49 8.80 -3.77
CA ILE A 45 8.75 8.27 -4.92
C ILE A 45 8.86 6.75 -4.95
N GLY A 46 10.09 6.21 -4.82
CA GLY A 46 10.32 4.77 -4.77
C GLY A 46 9.60 4.09 -3.60
N VAL A 47 9.59 4.69 -2.41
CA VAL A 47 8.84 4.17 -1.25
C VAL A 47 7.33 4.10 -1.55
N LYS A 48 6.77 5.16 -2.14
CA LYS A 48 5.34 5.24 -2.50
C LYS A 48 4.94 4.16 -3.52
N GLU A 49 5.78 3.95 -4.53
CA GLU A 49 5.58 2.89 -5.53
C GLU A 49 5.68 1.49 -4.91
N GLY A 50 6.69 1.27 -4.05
CA GLY A 50 6.88 0.02 -3.32
C GLY A 50 5.69 -0.34 -2.43
N GLN A 51 5.14 0.61 -1.67
CA GLN A 51 3.95 0.41 -0.85
C GLN A 51 2.73 0.00 -1.68
N THR A 52 2.57 0.61 -2.85
CA THR A 52 1.50 0.25 -3.79
C THR A 52 1.69 -1.16 -4.37
N GLY A 53 2.94 -1.55 -4.65
CA GLY A 53 3.29 -2.90 -5.08
C GLY A 53 2.97 -3.95 -4.01
N VAL A 54 3.41 -3.72 -2.77
CA VAL A 54 3.14 -4.61 -1.63
C VAL A 54 1.65 -4.78 -1.38
N LEU A 55 0.86 -3.70 -1.46
CA LEU A 55 -0.59 -3.77 -1.34
C LEU A 55 -1.21 -4.73 -2.37
N LYS A 56 -0.78 -4.64 -3.64
CA LYS A 56 -1.28 -5.52 -4.71
C LYS A 56 -0.93 -6.98 -4.44
N THR A 57 0.32 -7.25 -4.04
CA THR A 57 0.77 -8.61 -3.69
C THR A 57 -0.04 -9.16 -2.52
N LEU A 58 -0.22 -8.38 -1.45
CA LEU A 58 -0.98 -8.81 -0.27
C LEU A 58 -2.44 -9.12 -0.60
N ILE A 59 -3.09 -8.29 -1.44
CA ILE A 59 -4.45 -8.58 -1.92
C ILE A 59 -4.50 -9.90 -2.68
N LYS A 60 -3.52 -10.17 -3.56
CA LYS A 60 -3.46 -11.40 -4.33
C LYS A 60 -3.34 -12.62 -3.41
N GLU A 61 -2.40 -12.61 -2.46
CA GLU A 61 -2.21 -13.71 -1.50
C GLU A 61 -3.48 -13.98 -0.67
N ILE A 62 -4.17 -12.93 -0.23
CA ILE A 62 -5.45 -13.09 0.50
C ILE A 62 -6.49 -13.78 -0.37
N ARG A 63 -6.62 -13.39 -1.65
CA ARG A 63 -7.60 -14.04 -2.56
C ARG A 63 -7.23 -15.49 -2.85
N GLU A 64 -5.95 -15.81 -3.00
CA GLU A 64 -5.51 -17.19 -3.17
C GLU A 64 -5.89 -18.04 -1.95
N LEU A 65 -5.70 -17.54 -0.72
CA LEU A 65 -6.07 -18.24 0.52
C LEU A 65 -7.60 -18.34 0.78
N GLU A 66 -8.41 -17.51 0.12
CA GLU A 66 -9.88 -17.60 0.15
C GLU A 66 -10.43 -18.67 -0.81
N GLU A 67 -9.66 -18.99 -1.87
CA GLU A 67 -10.02 -19.97 -2.92
C GLU A 67 -9.46 -21.38 -2.65
N GLU A 68 -8.62 -21.55 -1.61
CA GLU A 68 -8.14 -22.84 -1.06
C GLU A 68 -9.21 -23.62 -0.29
#